data_AF-A0A2V8DGG2-F1
#
_entry.id   AF-A0A2V8DGG2-F1
#
_cell.length_a   1.000
_cell.length_b   1.000
_cell.length_c   1.000
_cell.angle_alpha   90.00
_cell.angle_beta   90.00
_cell.angle_gamma   90.00
#
_symmetry.space_group_name_H-M   'P 1'
#
loop_
_entity.id
_entity.type
_entity.pdbx_description
1 polymer ?
#
loop_
_entity_poly.entity_id
_entity_poly.type
_entity_poly.pdbx_seq_one_letter_code
_entity_poly.pdbx_strand_id
1 'polypeptide(L)' 'MLSSVVLTLVVAAILIQTAVFSTTIYLHRTATHKALVLHPALEWAFKFALWLTTGLSTREWVAVHR' A
#
# COMPACT_ATOMS: atom_id res chain seq x y z
N MET A 1 5.41 -30.63 0.38
CA MET A 1 4.14 -30.21 -0.27
C MET A 1 3.31 -29.31 0.63
N LEU A 2 3.01 -29.69 1.88
CA LEU A 2 2.28 -28.81 2.81
C LEU A 2 3.07 -27.55 3.19
N SER A 3 4.36 -27.69 3.51
CA SER A 3 5.24 -26.55 3.88
C SER A 3 5.35 -25.49 2.77
N SER A 4 5.49 -25.94 1.52
CA SER A 4 5.54 -25.05 0.35
C SER A 4 4.21 -24.31 0.14
N VAL A 5 3.07 -24.98 0.31
CA VAL A 5 1.74 -24.35 0.20
C VAL A 5 1.56 -23.28 1.29
N VAL A 6 1.89 -23.61 2.54
CA VAL A 6 1.80 -22.65 3.65
C VAL A 6 2.68 -21.43 3.39
N LEU A 7 3.92 -21.63 2.94
CA LEU A 7 4.83 -20.53 2.61
C LEU A 7 4.24 -19.64 1.51
N THR A 8 3.72 -20.23 0.42
CA THR A 8 3.08 -19.46 -0.66
C THR A 8 1.90 -18.63 -0.17
N LEU A 9 1.04 -19.19 0.69
CA LEU A 9 -0.11 -18.46 1.23
C LEU A 9 0.30 -17.29 2.12
N VAL A 10 1.32 -17.49 2.95
CA VAL A 10 1.87 -16.42 3.81
C VAL A 10 2.44 -15.30 2.96
N VAL A 11 3.25 -15.62 1.96
CA VAL A 11 3.83 -14.62 1.05
C VAL A 11 2.73 -13.87 0.29
N ALA A 12 1.74 -14.58 -0.24
CA ALA A 12 0.60 -13.96 -0.92
C ALA A 12 -0.19 -13.02 0.00
N ALA A 13 -0.47 -13.45 1.24
CA ALA A 13 -1.16 -12.62 2.23
C ALA A 13 -0.37 -11.33 2.53
N ILE A 14 0.94 -11.43 2.73
CA ILE A 14 1.80 -10.25 3.00
C ILE A 14 1.78 -9.28 1.81
N LEU A 15 1.91 -9.79 0.58
CA LEU A 15 1.89 -8.95 -0.62
C LEU A 15 0.54 -8.23 -0.79
N ILE A 16 -0.57 -8.96 -0.63
CA ILE A 16 -1.92 -8.39 -0.73
C ILE A 16 -2.14 -7.33 0.35
N GLN A 17 -1.82 -7.63 1.60
CA GLN A 17 -2.01 -6.65 2.70
C GLN A 17 -1.14 -5.41 2.51
N THR A 18 0.09 -5.57 2.01
CA THR A 18 0.97 -4.44 1.70
C THR A 18 0.35 -3.52 0.64
N ALA A 19 -0.21 -4.08 -0.44
CA ALA A 19 -0.90 -3.32 -1.47
C ALA A 19 -2.19 -2.65 -0.95
N VAL A 20 -2.99 -3.37 -0.16
CA VAL A 20 -4.21 -2.85 0.46
C VAL A 20 -3.90 -1.70 1.42
N PHE A 21 -2.90 -1.83 2.29
CA PHE A 21 -2.54 -0.75 3.21
C PHE A 21 -1.96 0.46 2.49
N SER A 22 -1.17 0.26 1.44
CA SER A 22 -0.63 1.35 0.62
C SER A 22 -1.75 2.17 -0.06
N THR A 23 -2.79 1.52 -0.56
CA THR A 23 -3.92 2.20 -1.20
C THR A 23 -4.90 2.82 -0.20
N THR A 24 -5.17 2.13 0.92
CA THR A 24 -6.18 2.58 1.89
C THR A 24 -5.64 3.59 2.91
N ILE A 25 -4.50 3.30 3.56
CA ILE A 25 -3.92 4.16 4.60
C ILE A 25 -3.20 5.33 3.96
N TYR A 26 -2.29 5.06 3.02
CA TYR A 26 -1.48 6.11 2.41
C TYR A 26 -2.25 6.87 1.32
N LEU A 27 -2.66 6.23 0.22
CA LEU A 27 -3.30 6.99 -0.87
C LEU A 27 -4.64 7.60 -0.46
N HIS A 28 -5.59 6.80 0.03
CA HIS A 28 -6.94 7.29 0.32
C HIS A 28 -7.00 8.19 1.57
N ARG A 29 -6.57 7.69 2.74
CA ARG A 29 -6.74 8.44 4.00
C ARG A 29 -5.73 9.57 4.17
N THR A 30 -4.45 9.34 3.83
CA THR A 30 -3.39 10.33 4.04
C THR A 30 -3.31 11.31 2.86
N ALA A 31 -3.09 10.83 1.64
CA ALA A 31 -2.80 11.68 0.48
C ALA A 31 -4.05 12.37 -0.09
N THR A 32 -5.17 11.65 -0.24
CA THR A 32 -6.39 12.19 -0.84
C THR A 32 -7.19 13.02 0.17
N HIS A 33 -7.62 12.40 1.27
CA HIS A 33 -8.59 13.03 2.19
C HIS A 33 -7.94 13.72 3.39
N LYS A 34 -6.64 13.55 3.62
CA LYS A 34 -5.91 14.14 4.76
C LYS A 34 -6.56 13.84 6.12
N ALA A 35 -7.19 12.67 6.26
CA ALA A 35 -7.85 12.21 7.48
C ALA A 35 -6.86 11.67 8.53
N LEU A 36 -5.62 11.38 8.12
CA LEU A 36 -4.55 10.87 8.97
C LEU A 36 -3.22 11.51 8.53
N VAL A 37 -2.36 11.83 9.50
CA VAL A 37 -1.00 12.33 9.25
C VAL A 37 -0.01 11.23 9.60
N LEU A 38 0.81 10.82 8.63
CA LEU A 38 1.82 9.78 8.82
C LEU A 38 3.18 10.40 9.20
N HIS A 39 3.97 9.64 9.97
CA HIS A 39 5.38 9.96 10.14
C HIS A 39 6.11 9.89 8.78
N PRO A 40 7.05 10.81 8.46
CA PRO A 40 7.70 10.87 7.15
C PRO A 40 8.35 9.54 6.71
N ALA A 41 8.94 8.80 7.64
CA ALA A 41 9.52 7.48 7.35
C ALA A 41 8.47 6.47 6.84
N LEU A 42 7.26 6.50 7.40
CA LEU A 42 6.16 5.64 6.98
C LEU A 42 5.62 6.06 5.61
N GLU A 43 5.57 7.36 5.32
CA GLU A 43 5.20 7.81 3.97
C GLU A 43 6.17 7.28 2.91
N TRP A 44 7.48 7.32 3.16
CA TRP A 44 8.46 6.76 2.24
C TRP A 44 8.32 5.24 2.10
N ALA A 45 8.06 4.53 3.20
CA ALA A 45 7.81 3.10 3.17
C ALA A 45 6.56 2.76 2.32
N PHE A 46 5.46 3.51 2.48
CA PHE A 46 4.27 3.34 1.66
C PHE A 46 4.47 3.74 0.19
N LYS A 47 5.20 4.82 -0.10
CA LYS A 47 5.56 5.21 -1.48
C LYS A 47 6.36 4.11 -2.17
N PHE A 48 7.34 3.53 -1.46
CA PHE A 48 8.11 2.39 -1.97
C PHE A 48 7.24 1.15 -2.17
N ALA A 49 6.42 0.79 -1.18
CA ALA A 49 5.51 -0.34 -1.27
C ALA A 49 4.50 -0.19 -2.42
N LEU A 50 3.96 1.01 -2.61
CA LEU A 50 3.05 1.34 -3.70
C LEU A 50 3.73 1.17 -5.07
N TRP A 51 4.95 1.69 -5.22
CA TRP A 51 5.74 1.51 -6.44
C TRP A 51 6.03 0.04 -6.73
N LEU A 52 6.41 -0.73 -5.71
CA LEU A 52 6.76 -2.15 -5.87
C LEU A 52 5.54 -3.03 -6.18
N THR A 53 4.37 -2.73 -5.61
CA THR A 53 3.20 -3.64 -5.67
C THR A 53 2.17 -3.25 -6.73
N THR A 54 1.82 -1.97 -6.85
CA THR A 54 0.69 -1.52 -7.69
C THR A 54 1.10 -0.58 -8.82
N GLY A 55 2.25 0.08 -8.71
CA GLY A 55 2.73 1.06 -9.70
C GLY A 55 1.86 2.32 -9.81
N LEU A 56 0.96 2.57 -8.85
CA LEU A 56 0.02 3.69 -8.91
C LEU A 56 0.72 5.04 -8.66
N SER A 57 0.39 6.03 -9.49
CA SER A 57 0.83 7.41 -9.32
C SER A 57 0.00 8.11 -8.24
N THR A 58 0.64 8.56 -7.16
CA THR A 58 -0.06 9.26 -6.06
C THR A 58 -0.80 10.50 -6.56
N ARG A 59 -0.20 11.26 -7.49
CA ARG A 59 -0.79 12.51 -8.00
C ARG A 59 -2.07 12.24 -8.80
N GLU A 60 -2.04 11.25 -9.70
CA GLU A 60 -3.20 10.85 -10.49
C GLU A 60 -4.31 10.29 -9.62
N TRP A 61 -3.96 9.44 -8.64
CA TRP A 61 -4.92 8.90 -7.69
C TRP A 61 -5.67 10.01 -6.96
N VAL A 62 -4.93 10.96 -6.38
CA VAL A 62 -5.51 12.11 -5.64
C VAL A 62 -6.37 12.97 -6.57
N ALA A 63 -5.98 13.18 -7.83
CA ALA A 63 -6.75 13.98 -8.78
C ALA A 63 -8.14 13.42 -9.07
N VAL A 64 -8.31 12.09 -9.05
CA VAL A 64 -9.60 11.42 -9.34
C VAL A 64 -10.42 11.14 -8.08
N HIS A 65 -9.77 10.98 -6.93
CA HIS A 65 -10.44 10.57 -5.67
C HIS A 65 -10.71 11.72 -4.69
N ARG A 66 -10.18 12.93 -4.94
CA ARG A 66 -10.41 14.09 -4.08
C ARG A 66 -11.81 14.66 -4.28
#